data_AF-A0A970M274-F1
#
_entry.id   AF-A0A970M274-F1
#
_cell.length_a   1.000
_cell.length_b   1.000
_cell.length_c   1.000
_cell.angle_alpha   90.00
_cell.angle_beta   90.00
_cell.angle_gamma   90.00
#
_symmetry.space_group_name_H-M   'P 1'
#
loop_
_entity.id
_entity.type
_entity.pdbx_description
1 polymer ?
#
loop_
_entity_poly.entity_id
_entity_poly.type
_entity_poly.pdbx_seq_one_letter_code
_entity_poly.pdbx_strand_id
1 'polypeptide(L)'
;MAASNHSLSLVSCLPLPERGVVTIYGAGGKTILMDVLARELTARKKTAIQTTTTKIFRPEDVPVVIGEDFPEVAGRLTTHIGMDGRVILGTKLLRENKIDGIDPAWPEALLENHVADYVIVEADGAARKPIKGYASYEPVFPTRSDLLIPVLGIEAIGQPVTSDHVHRCDAFRRLTGAPPDGPLAVSHFAGCMMHMIGLGQASSPDTPVVPLINKVDRLSGTGMIQEVAAALSGTDGRILFASLQNDHPVRFVYQGGKGKQGFEFSVVVLAAGGSVRMGRPKLSLRIQGKTLLENALTPIGRTGMKDVVVVFSEENEGLKELIPPGYRVVVNRRSREGISTSLKAGLAAVDPCSQGVLFALGDQPFIGAEVYARLMDHHRRNLPLLTWPTHGGKRGNPVLFDRRLWPQLLQ
;
A
#
# COMPACT_ATOMS: atom_id res chain seq x y z
N MET A 1 15.07 2.20 20.73
CA MET A 1 14.80 3.16 19.63
C MET A 1 14.11 2.39 18.51
N ALA A 2 12.79 2.48 18.40
CA ALA A 2 12.05 1.98 17.24
C ALA A 2 11.66 3.21 16.42
N ALA A 3 12.47 3.56 15.43
CA ALA A 3 11.95 4.40 14.36
C ALA A 3 10.92 3.52 13.65
N SER A 4 9.63 3.81 13.84
CA SER A 4 8.58 3.29 12.97
C SER A 4 8.94 3.74 11.57
N ASN A 5 9.55 2.84 10.79
CA ASN A 5 9.82 3.08 9.38
C ASN A 5 8.45 3.20 8.72
N HIS A 6 7.97 4.44 8.57
CA HIS A 6 6.78 4.82 7.79
C HIS A 6 7.07 4.59 6.31
N SER A 7 7.47 3.38 5.96
CA SER A 7 7.50 2.83 4.62
C SER A 7 6.10 2.37 4.25
N LEU A 8 5.74 2.40 2.97
CA LEU A 8 4.50 1.77 2.50
C LEU A 8 4.70 0.26 2.55
N SER A 9 4.58 -0.27 3.76
CA SER A 9 4.55 -1.70 4.02
C SER A 9 3.20 -2.24 3.53
N LEU A 10 3.16 -3.49 3.08
CA LEU A 10 1.91 -4.16 2.72
C LEU A 10 0.89 -4.09 3.86
N VAL A 11 1.31 -4.38 5.09
CA VAL A 11 0.44 -4.37 6.28
C VAL A 11 -0.13 -2.98 6.57
N SER A 12 0.57 -1.90 6.20
CA SER A 12 0.01 -0.54 6.32
C SER A 12 -0.98 -0.18 5.21
N CYS A 13 -0.85 -0.77 4.02
CA CYS A 13 -1.66 -0.40 2.85
C CYS A 13 -2.91 -1.26 2.68
N LEU A 14 -2.87 -2.49 3.20
CA LEU A 14 -3.96 -3.47 3.14
C LEU A 14 -4.92 -3.27 4.34
N PRO A 15 -6.24 -3.41 4.13
CA PRO A 15 -7.26 -3.32 5.19
C PRO A 15 -7.31 -4.63 5.98
N LEU A 16 -6.21 -5.00 6.63
CA LEU A 16 -6.12 -6.26 7.37
C LEU A 16 -6.95 -6.17 8.67
N PRO A 17 -7.76 -7.20 8.99
CA PRO A 17 -8.37 -7.33 10.31
C PRO A 17 -7.29 -7.62 11.37
N GLU A 18 -7.65 -7.62 12.65
CA GLU A 18 -6.70 -7.95 13.74
C GLU A 18 -6.15 -9.38 13.66
N ARG A 19 -6.99 -10.30 13.15
CA ARG A 19 -6.74 -11.71 12.84
C ARG A 19 -7.61 -12.09 11.65
N GLY A 20 -7.15 -12.95 10.75
CA GLY A 20 -7.96 -13.34 9.58
C GLY A 20 -7.26 -14.19 8.53
N VAL A 21 -8.03 -14.66 7.56
CA VAL A 21 -7.57 -15.38 6.37
C VAL A 21 -7.34 -14.40 5.22
N VAL A 22 -6.11 -14.35 4.69
CA VAL A 22 -5.76 -13.53 3.53
C VAL A 22 -5.54 -14.43 2.33
N THR A 23 -6.32 -14.24 1.27
CA THR A 23 -6.27 -15.09 0.08
C THR A 23 -5.66 -14.34 -1.11
N ILE A 24 -4.57 -14.89 -1.65
CA ILE A 24 -3.80 -14.37 -2.77
C ILE A 24 -4.03 -15.27 -4.00
N TYR A 25 -4.37 -14.69 -5.14
CA TYR A 25 -4.68 -15.43 -6.37
C TYR A 25 -4.25 -14.68 -7.63
N GLY A 26 -4.12 -15.38 -8.76
CA GLY A 26 -3.59 -14.81 -10.00
C GLY A 26 -2.15 -15.21 -10.33
N ALA A 27 -1.32 -14.24 -10.66
CA ALA A 27 0.01 -14.47 -11.22
C ALA A 27 0.98 -13.32 -10.87
N GLY A 28 2.24 -13.41 -11.27
CA GLY A 28 3.16 -12.28 -11.13
C GLY A 28 3.72 -11.98 -9.73
N GLY A 29 3.76 -12.98 -8.84
CA GLY A 29 4.52 -12.87 -7.57
C GLY A 29 3.77 -13.24 -6.30
N LYS A 30 2.76 -14.10 -6.38
CA LYS A 30 1.92 -14.52 -5.23
C LYS A 30 2.73 -15.07 -4.05
N THR A 31 3.62 -16.04 -4.30
CA THR A 31 4.47 -16.62 -3.25
C THR A 31 5.38 -15.58 -2.60
N ILE A 32 5.91 -14.62 -3.38
CA ILE A 32 6.72 -13.52 -2.86
C ILE A 32 5.84 -12.59 -2.00
N LEU A 33 4.64 -12.24 -2.48
CA LEU A 33 3.69 -11.43 -1.73
C LEU A 33 3.34 -12.06 -0.39
N MET A 34 3.06 -13.37 -0.39
CA MET A 34 2.78 -14.15 0.79
C MET A 34 3.94 -14.09 1.80
N ASP A 35 5.19 -14.24 1.33
CA ASP A 35 6.37 -14.16 2.20
C ASP A 35 6.61 -12.74 2.76
N VAL A 36 6.55 -11.71 1.92
CA VAL A 36 6.72 -10.32 2.37
C VAL A 36 5.63 -9.94 3.39
N LEU A 37 4.38 -10.31 3.12
CA LEU A 37 3.28 -10.05 4.05
C LEU A 37 3.49 -10.78 5.38
N ALA A 38 3.88 -12.06 5.36
CA ALA A 38 4.18 -12.81 6.59
C ALA A 38 5.31 -12.16 7.40
N ARG A 39 6.41 -11.76 6.74
CA ARG A 39 7.54 -11.07 7.40
C ARG A 39 7.10 -9.77 8.07
N GLU A 40 6.32 -8.95 7.36
CA GLU A 40 5.84 -7.67 7.90
C GLU A 40 4.88 -7.86 9.08
N LEU A 41 4.05 -8.91 9.05
CA LEU A 41 3.16 -9.27 10.18
C LEU A 41 3.99 -9.73 11.39
N THR A 42 4.97 -10.61 11.20
CA THR A 42 5.87 -11.08 12.27
C THR A 42 6.70 -9.93 12.87
N ALA A 43 7.15 -8.98 12.06
CA ALA A 43 7.81 -7.76 12.53
C ALA A 43 6.91 -6.90 13.45
N ARG A 44 5.58 -7.05 13.33
CA ARG A 44 4.58 -6.43 14.21
C ARG A 44 4.07 -7.37 15.31
N LYS A 45 4.83 -8.43 15.63
CA LYS A 45 4.53 -9.44 16.66
C LYS A 45 3.23 -10.22 16.41
N LYS A 46 2.82 -10.35 15.16
CA LYS A 46 1.71 -11.23 14.74
C LYS A 46 2.25 -12.56 14.26
N THR A 47 1.45 -13.61 14.43
CA THR A 47 1.77 -14.97 14.01
C THR A 47 1.13 -15.30 12.66
N ALA A 48 1.84 -15.99 11.77
CA ALA A 48 1.36 -16.23 10.41
C ALA A 48 1.60 -17.69 9.93
N ILE A 49 0.56 -18.31 9.39
CA ILE A 49 0.66 -19.57 8.64
C ILE A 49 0.61 -19.24 7.16
N GLN A 50 1.57 -19.74 6.41
CA GLN A 50 1.65 -19.64 4.95
C GLN A 50 1.23 -20.98 4.33
N THR A 51 0.31 -20.96 3.37
CA THR A 51 -0.17 -22.20 2.75
C THR A 51 -0.72 -21.97 1.34
N THR A 52 -1.20 -23.03 0.70
CA THR A 52 -1.80 -23.00 -0.63
C THR A 52 -2.93 -24.02 -0.71
N THR A 53 -3.92 -23.78 -1.56
CA THR A 53 -4.93 -24.80 -1.95
C THR A 53 -4.51 -25.59 -3.18
N THR A 54 -3.37 -25.24 -3.79
CA THR A 54 -2.80 -25.94 -4.95
C THR A 54 -1.39 -26.42 -4.67
N LYS A 55 -0.37 -25.72 -5.16
CA LYS A 55 1.04 -26.08 -4.97
C LYS A 55 1.88 -24.84 -4.84
N ILE A 56 2.81 -24.85 -3.90
CA ILE A 56 3.74 -23.74 -3.68
C ILE A 56 5.17 -24.24 -3.61
N PHE A 57 6.12 -23.39 -3.98
CA PHE A 57 7.53 -23.71 -3.80
C PHE A 57 7.92 -23.52 -2.32
N ARG A 58 8.72 -24.43 -1.78
CA ARG A 58 9.24 -24.35 -0.42
C ARG A 58 10.36 -23.29 -0.31
N PRO A 59 10.19 -22.21 0.45
CA PRO A 59 11.27 -21.33 0.89
C PRO A 59 12.24 -22.07 1.82
N GLU A 60 13.52 -21.71 1.78
CA GLU A 60 14.57 -22.37 2.58
C GLU A 60 14.62 -21.86 4.03
N ASP A 61 14.13 -20.64 4.29
CA ASP A 61 14.28 -19.89 5.54
C ASP A 61 13.03 -19.89 6.43
N VAL A 62 12.04 -20.74 6.12
CA VAL A 62 10.80 -20.86 6.88
C VAL A 62 10.57 -22.31 7.28
N PRO A 63 10.24 -22.59 8.56
CA PRO A 63 9.90 -23.95 8.98
C PRO A 63 8.71 -24.48 8.19
N VAL A 64 8.73 -25.78 7.90
CA VAL A 64 7.68 -26.44 7.12
C VAL A 64 7.08 -27.57 7.94
N VAL A 65 5.76 -27.55 8.09
CA VAL A 65 4.96 -28.61 8.69
C VAL A 65 4.17 -29.31 7.59
N ILE A 66 4.36 -30.63 7.48
CA ILE A 66 3.69 -31.48 6.48
C ILE A 66 2.80 -32.51 7.16
N GLY A 67 1.51 -32.51 6.88
CA GLY A 67 0.61 -33.54 7.40
C GLY A 67 -0.80 -33.48 6.83
N GLU A 68 -1.49 -34.61 6.88
CA GLU A 68 -2.86 -34.77 6.37
C GLU A 68 -3.91 -34.82 7.50
N ASP A 69 -3.49 -35.02 8.76
CA ASP A 69 -4.37 -35.04 9.94
C ASP A 69 -4.37 -33.68 10.65
N PHE A 70 -5.52 -33.02 10.68
CA PHE A 70 -5.64 -31.65 11.20
C PHE A 70 -5.25 -31.53 12.69
N PRO A 71 -5.75 -32.37 13.62
CA PRO A 71 -5.37 -32.29 15.03
C PRO A 71 -3.86 -32.45 15.29
N GLU A 72 -3.21 -33.44 14.66
CA GLU A 72 -1.75 -33.62 14.79
C GLU A 72 -0.99 -32.40 14.25
N VAL A 73 -1.38 -31.94 13.07
CA VAL A 73 -0.77 -30.79 12.38
C VAL A 73 -0.89 -29.52 13.23
N ALA A 74 -2.06 -29.23 13.79
CA ALA A 74 -2.31 -28.05 14.61
C ALA A 74 -1.38 -27.98 15.83
N GLY A 75 -1.15 -29.11 16.51
CA GLY A 75 -0.22 -29.19 17.63
C GLY A 75 1.22 -28.80 17.25
N ARG A 76 1.72 -29.34 16.13
CA ARG A 76 3.08 -29.04 15.64
C ARG A 76 3.23 -27.61 15.11
N LEU A 77 2.17 -27.05 14.51
CA LEU A 77 2.16 -25.66 14.05
C LEU A 77 2.36 -24.69 15.21
N THR A 78 1.62 -24.89 16.32
CA THR A 78 1.73 -24.06 17.52
C THR A 78 3.17 -24.00 18.06
N THR A 79 3.90 -25.12 18.04
CA THR A 79 5.31 -25.16 18.45
C THR A 79 6.20 -24.27 17.58
N HIS A 80 6.10 -24.39 16.25
CA HIS A 80 6.95 -23.62 15.33
C HIS A 80 6.59 -22.13 15.34
N ILE A 81 5.30 -21.82 15.41
CA ILE A 81 4.82 -20.43 15.48
C ILE A 81 5.34 -19.74 16.75
N GLY A 82 5.38 -20.45 17.89
CA GLY A 82 5.93 -19.92 19.12
C GLY A 82 7.42 -19.57 19.06
N MET A 83 8.19 -20.22 18.17
CA MET A 83 9.63 -20.01 18.01
C MET A 83 9.95 -18.96 16.94
N ASP A 84 9.36 -19.10 15.75
CA ASP A 84 9.75 -18.34 14.55
C ASP A 84 8.71 -17.26 14.16
N GLY A 85 7.53 -17.27 14.79
CA GLY A 85 6.41 -16.38 14.47
C GLY A 85 5.72 -16.67 13.14
N ARG A 86 6.29 -17.54 12.30
CA ARG A 86 5.72 -17.94 11.01
C ARG A 86 6.09 -19.37 10.63
N VAL A 87 5.21 -20.04 9.89
CA VAL A 87 5.40 -21.43 9.44
C VAL A 87 4.69 -21.67 8.12
N ILE A 88 5.21 -22.61 7.32
CA ILE A 88 4.53 -23.08 6.11
C ILE A 88 3.83 -24.40 6.39
N LEU A 89 2.59 -24.49 5.92
CA LEU A 89 1.76 -25.68 6.03
C LEU A 89 1.44 -26.25 4.64
N GLY A 90 1.59 -27.56 4.50
CA GLY A 90 0.99 -28.32 3.40
C GLY A 90 0.77 -29.78 3.76
N THR A 91 0.21 -30.54 2.83
CA THR A 91 -0.14 -31.96 3.07
C THR A 91 0.99 -32.91 2.72
N LYS A 92 1.77 -32.61 1.65
CA LYS A 92 2.89 -33.43 1.17
C LYS A 92 4.03 -32.60 0.63
N LEU A 93 5.25 -33.14 0.71
CA LEU A 93 6.40 -32.66 -0.06
C LEU A 93 6.43 -33.39 -1.41
N LEU A 94 6.39 -32.63 -2.49
CA LEU A 94 6.42 -33.08 -3.88
C LEU A 94 7.83 -32.96 -4.46
N ARG A 95 8.03 -33.51 -5.66
CA ARG A 95 9.25 -33.33 -6.46
C ARG A 95 9.50 -31.83 -6.74
N GLU A 96 10.77 -31.49 -7.01
CA GLU A 96 11.21 -30.11 -7.29
C GLU A 96 10.97 -29.12 -6.12
N ASN A 97 10.99 -29.62 -4.88
CA ASN A 97 10.84 -28.80 -3.68
C ASN A 97 9.49 -28.03 -3.62
N LYS A 98 8.42 -28.67 -4.10
CA LYS A 98 7.05 -28.12 -4.02
C LYS A 98 6.29 -28.74 -2.85
N ILE A 99 5.38 -27.98 -2.27
CA ILE A 99 4.49 -28.41 -1.19
C ILE A 99 3.08 -28.51 -1.78
N ASP A 100 2.41 -29.62 -1.50
CA ASP A 100 1.02 -29.85 -1.90
C ASP A 100 0.05 -29.13 -0.96
N GLY A 101 -1.06 -28.66 -1.52
CA GLY A 101 -2.01 -27.80 -0.83
C GLY A 101 -2.80 -28.51 0.26
N ILE A 102 -3.45 -27.69 1.09
CA ILE A 102 -4.36 -28.15 2.15
C ILE A 102 -5.81 -28.11 1.70
N ASP A 103 -6.67 -28.79 2.46
CA ASP A 103 -8.12 -28.68 2.30
C ASP A 103 -8.57 -27.21 2.46
N PRO A 104 -9.39 -26.67 1.54
CA PRO A 104 -9.92 -25.31 1.61
C PRO A 104 -10.63 -24.92 2.93
N ALA A 105 -11.08 -25.89 3.74
CA ALA A 105 -11.70 -25.65 5.05
C ALA A 105 -10.68 -25.42 6.19
N TRP A 106 -9.42 -25.84 6.03
CA TRP A 106 -8.42 -25.74 7.09
C TRP A 106 -8.06 -24.29 7.49
N PRO A 107 -7.98 -23.30 6.59
CA PRO A 107 -7.67 -21.91 6.97
C PRO A 107 -8.63 -21.34 8.01
N GLU A 108 -9.92 -21.62 7.87
CA GLU A 108 -10.95 -21.22 8.84
C GLU A 108 -10.75 -21.93 10.18
N ALA A 109 -10.59 -23.26 10.15
CA ALA A 109 -10.37 -24.07 11.35
C ALA A 109 -9.10 -23.65 12.11
N LEU A 110 -7.99 -23.34 11.42
CA LEU A 110 -6.74 -22.86 12.05
C LEU A 110 -6.95 -21.52 12.78
N LEU A 111 -7.76 -20.63 12.21
CA LEU A 111 -8.08 -19.34 12.80
C LEU A 111 -8.98 -19.49 14.04
N GLU A 112 -10.03 -20.30 13.92
CA GLU A 112 -10.98 -20.60 15.01
C GLU A 112 -10.32 -21.31 16.19
N ASN A 113 -9.38 -22.22 15.93
CA ASN A 113 -8.59 -22.90 16.96
C ASN A 113 -7.42 -22.06 17.50
N HIS A 114 -7.29 -20.81 17.07
CA HIS A 114 -6.29 -19.87 17.59
C HIS A 114 -4.84 -20.32 17.39
N VAL A 115 -4.57 -21.09 16.33
CA VAL A 115 -3.22 -21.57 16.01
C VAL A 115 -2.33 -20.40 15.56
N ALA A 116 -2.89 -19.41 14.86
CA ALA A 116 -2.21 -18.20 14.44
C ALA A 116 -3.15 -16.98 14.38
N ASP A 117 -2.56 -15.78 14.29
CA ASP A 117 -3.27 -14.54 14.00
C ASP A 117 -3.74 -14.50 12.54
N TYR A 118 -2.88 -14.94 11.61
CA TYR A 118 -3.18 -14.91 10.18
C TYR A 118 -2.92 -16.26 9.50
N VAL A 119 -3.79 -16.59 8.55
CA VAL A 119 -3.56 -17.67 7.58
C VAL A 119 -3.52 -17.04 6.19
N ILE A 120 -2.37 -17.12 5.52
CA ILE A 120 -2.15 -16.53 4.20
C ILE A 120 -2.15 -17.66 3.17
N VAL A 121 -3.10 -17.63 2.24
CA VAL A 121 -3.40 -18.72 1.32
C VAL A 121 -3.11 -18.31 -0.12
N GLU A 122 -2.28 -19.07 -0.83
CA GLU A 122 -2.15 -18.98 -2.30
C GLU A 122 -3.18 -19.91 -2.98
N ALA A 123 -4.18 -19.34 -3.66
CA ALA A 123 -5.36 -20.08 -4.15
C ALA A 123 -5.23 -20.70 -5.55
N ASP A 124 -4.14 -20.44 -6.29
CA ASP A 124 -3.98 -20.98 -7.63
C ASP A 124 -2.52 -21.07 -8.14
N GLY A 125 -2.30 -21.94 -9.12
CA GLY A 125 -1.01 -22.05 -9.83
C GLY A 125 -0.90 -21.09 -11.01
N ALA A 126 0.31 -20.56 -11.26
CA ALA A 126 0.58 -19.68 -12.41
C ALA A 126 1.88 -20.02 -13.17
N ALA A 127 2.57 -21.11 -12.82
CA ALA A 127 3.84 -21.52 -13.44
C ALA A 127 4.89 -20.39 -13.56
N ARG A 128 4.97 -19.52 -12.55
CA ARG A 128 5.87 -18.34 -12.49
C ARG A 128 5.65 -17.29 -13.60
N LYS A 129 4.54 -17.36 -14.34
CA LYS A 129 4.18 -16.36 -15.36
C LYS A 129 3.63 -15.07 -14.70
N PRO A 130 3.76 -13.91 -15.36
CA PRO A 130 3.25 -12.63 -14.86
C PRO A 130 1.73 -12.52 -14.90
N ILE A 131 1.07 -13.23 -15.82
CA ILE A 131 -0.38 -13.21 -16.03
C ILE A 131 -0.89 -14.62 -16.41
N LYS A 132 -2.17 -14.88 -16.17
CA LYS A 132 -2.78 -16.19 -16.44
C LYS A 132 -4.23 -16.09 -16.91
N GLY A 133 -4.66 -17.10 -17.66
CA GLY A 133 -6.07 -17.45 -17.81
C GLY A 133 -6.52 -18.41 -16.71
N TYR A 134 -7.83 -18.67 -16.64
CA TYR A 134 -8.45 -19.50 -15.60
C TYR A 134 -9.13 -20.73 -16.21
N ALA A 135 -8.99 -21.88 -15.55
CA ALA A 135 -9.89 -23.00 -15.77
C ALA A 135 -11.22 -22.78 -15.05
N SER A 136 -12.23 -23.57 -15.40
CA SER A 136 -13.56 -23.52 -14.77
C SER A 136 -13.56 -23.79 -13.25
N TYR A 137 -12.52 -24.45 -12.73
CA TYR A 137 -12.37 -24.80 -11.32
C TYR A 137 -11.37 -23.92 -10.56
N GLU A 138 -10.72 -22.95 -11.23
CA GLU A 138 -9.79 -22.01 -10.59
C GLU A 138 -10.43 -20.63 -10.46
N PRO A 139 -10.10 -19.86 -9.40
CA PRO A 139 -9.23 -20.20 -8.26
C PRO A 139 -9.92 -21.14 -7.28
N VAL A 140 -9.13 -21.91 -6.53
CA VAL A 140 -9.65 -22.73 -5.42
C VAL A 140 -9.58 -21.89 -4.15
N PHE A 141 -10.61 -21.10 -3.89
CA PHE A 141 -10.71 -20.26 -2.69
C PHE A 141 -10.92 -21.11 -1.42
N PRO A 142 -10.34 -20.70 -0.27
CA PRO A 142 -10.70 -21.29 1.02
C PRO A 142 -12.15 -20.96 1.41
N THR A 143 -12.72 -21.72 2.35
CA THR A 143 -14.10 -21.52 2.83
C THR A 143 -14.33 -20.13 3.41
N ARG A 144 -13.29 -19.54 3.99
CA ARG A 144 -13.28 -18.20 4.55
C ARG A 144 -12.13 -17.37 4.00
N SER A 145 -12.41 -16.13 3.63
CA SER A 145 -11.41 -15.10 3.33
C SER A 145 -11.85 -13.77 3.94
N ASP A 146 -10.99 -13.14 4.73
CA ASP A 146 -11.21 -11.81 5.32
C ASP A 146 -10.54 -10.69 4.49
N LEU A 147 -9.65 -11.05 3.56
CA LEU A 147 -9.07 -10.15 2.55
C LEU A 147 -8.72 -10.93 1.28
N LEU A 148 -9.06 -10.38 0.11
CA LEU A 148 -8.78 -10.96 -1.19
C LEU A 148 -7.79 -10.08 -1.97
N ILE A 149 -6.69 -10.67 -2.46
CA ILE A 149 -5.63 -9.95 -3.18
C ILE A 149 -5.40 -10.60 -4.55
N PRO A 150 -6.07 -10.12 -5.62
CA PRO A 150 -5.72 -10.50 -6.98
C PRO A 150 -4.37 -9.87 -7.36
N VAL A 151 -3.45 -10.70 -7.85
CA VAL A 151 -2.09 -10.27 -8.22
C VAL A 151 -1.83 -10.46 -9.71
N LEU A 152 -1.24 -9.46 -10.35
CA LEU A 152 -0.67 -9.54 -11.70
C LEU A 152 0.70 -8.88 -11.75
N GLY A 153 1.59 -9.36 -12.63
CA GLY A 153 2.88 -8.74 -12.91
C GLY A 153 2.78 -7.78 -14.08
N ILE A 154 3.12 -6.51 -13.88
CA ILE A 154 2.96 -5.46 -14.90
C ILE A 154 3.82 -5.69 -16.14
N GLU A 155 4.90 -6.47 -16.01
CA GLU A 155 5.79 -6.81 -17.12
C GLU A 155 5.13 -7.70 -18.18
N ALA A 156 3.91 -8.21 -17.93
CA ALA A 156 3.12 -8.89 -18.95
C ALA A 156 2.74 -7.96 -20.10
N ILE A 157 2.58 -6.65 -19.83
CA ILE A 157 2.14 -5.68 -20.84
C ILE A 157 3.25 -5.51 -21.87
N GLY A 158 2.86 -5.54 -23.15
CA GLY A 158 3.76 -5.51 -24.29
C GLY A 158 4.40 -6.87 -24.65
N GLN A 159 4.26 -7.89 -23.81
CA GLN A 159 4.78 -9.23 -24.13
C GLN A 159 3.87 -9.97 -25.13
N PRO A 160 4.43 -10.86 -25.96
CA PRO A 160 3.63 -11.73 -26.84
C PRO A 160 2.69 -12.63 -26.05
N VAL A 161 1.43 -12.69 -26.46
CA VAL A 161 0.40 -13.57 -25.86
C VAL A 161 0.65 -15.02 -26.27
N THR A 162 1.59 -15.65 -25.57
CA THR A 162 2.16 -16.98 -25.81
C THR A 162 2.27 -17.74 -24.50
N SER A 163 2.45 -19.07 -24.55
CA SER A 163 2.70 -19.89 -23.35
C SER A 163 3.96 -19.50 -22.56
N ASP A 164 4.88 -18.77 -23.19
CA ASP A 164 6.11 -18.28 -22.56
C ASP A 164 5.85 -17.12 -21.61
N HIS A 165 4.78 -16.35 -21.81
CA HIS A 165 4.47 -15.16 -21.02
C HIS A 165 3.12 -15.26 -20.30
N VAL A 166 2.22 -16.11 -20.79
CA VAL A 166 0.84 -16.24 -20.29
C VAL A 166 0.57 -17.69 -19.91
N HIS A 167 0.28 -17.93 -18.63
CA HIS A 167 -0.15 -19.26 -18.20
C HIS A 167 -1.58 -19.53 -18.67
N ARG A 168 -1.87 -20.74 -19.19
CA ARG A 168 -3.16 -21.09 -19.80
C ARG A 168 -3.57 -20.08 -20.89
N CYS A 169 -2.67 -19.85 -21.85
CA CYS A 169 -2.79 -18.83 -22.89
C CYS A 169 -4.16 -18.83 -23.60
N ASP A 170 -4.68 -19.99 -24.00
CA ASP A 170 -5.98 -20.05 -24.70
C ASP A 170 -7.14 -19.59 -23.82
N ALA A 171 -7.12 -19.93 -22.53
CA ALA A 171 -8.14 -19.45 -21.59
C ALA A 171 -8.04 -17.94 -21.38
N PHE A 172 -6.82 -17.41 -21.28
CA PHE A 172 -6.58 -15.97 -21.17
C PHE A 172 -7.09 -15.21 -22.41
N ARG A 173 -6.87 -15.75 -23.60
CA ARG A 173 -7.33 -15.16 -24.86
C ARG A 173 -8.86 -15.15 -24.95
N ARG A 174 -9.52 -16.24 -24.57
CA ARG A 174 -11.00 -16.28 -24.47
C ARG A 174 -11.54 -15.27 -23.45
N LEU A 175 -10.84 -15.09 -22.34
CA LEU A 175 -11.21 -14.15 -21.28
C LEU A 175 -11.12 -12.69 -21.74
N THR A 176 -10.01 -12.33 -22.37
CA THR A 176 -9.63 -10.92 -22.58
C THR A 176 -9.81 -10.44 -24.01
N GLY A 177 -10.00 -11.35 -24.98
CA GLY A 177 -10.00 -11.05 -26.40
C GLY A 177 -8.59 -10.82 -26.99
N ALA A 178 -7.53 -11.10 -26.22
CA ALA A 178 -6.17 -10.83 -26.67
C ALA A 178 -5.78 -11.61 -27.94
N PRO A 179 -5.08 -10.96 -28.90
CA PRO A 179 -4.68 -11.60 -30.15
C PRO A 179 -3.63 -12.70 -29.90
N PRO A 180 -3.59 -13.76 -30.72
CA PRO A 180 -2.49 -14.73 -30.69
C PRO A 180 -1.18 -14.04 -31.05
N ASP A 181 -0.09 -14.37 -30.34
CA ASP A 181 1.30 -13.96 -30.60
C ASP A 181 1.56 -12.44 -30.62
N GLY A 182 0.51 -11.61 -30.61
CA GLY A 182 0.57 -10.16 -30.54
C GLY A 182 0.85 -9.65 -29.14
N PRO A 183 1.17 -8.35 -29.01
CA PRO A 183 1.48 -7.74 -27.73
C PRO A 183 0.24 -7.66 -26.83
N LEU A 184 0.44 -7.99 -25.55
CA LEU A 184 -0.59 -7.82 -24.54
C LEU A 184 -0.78 -6.33 -24.22
N ALA A 185 -1.89 -5.75 -24.69
CA ALA A 185 -2.30 -4.37 -24.39
C ALA A 185 -2.81 -4.18 -22.94
N VAL A 186 -2.81 -2.92 -22.48
CA VAL A 186 -3.35 -2.52 -21.16
C VAL A 186 -4.82 -2.93 -20.99
N SER A 187 -5.63 -2.86 -22.04
CA SER A 187 -7.03 -3.30 -22.00
C SER A 187 -7.18 -4.79 -21.67
N HIS A 188 -6.31 -5.65 -22.20
CA HIS A 188 -6.32 -7.08 -21.88
C HIS A 188 -5.87 -7.33 -20.43
N PHE A 189 -4.84 -6.59 -19.97
CA PHE A 189 -4.38 -6.65 -18.58
C PHE A 189 -5.47 -6.23 -17.60
N ALA A 190 -6.12 -5.09 -17.86
CA ALA A 190 -7.22 -4.58 -17.06
C ALA A 190 -8.42 -5.51 -17.09
N GLY A 191 -8.81 -6.04 -18.26
CA GLY A 191 -9.88 -7.02 -18.39
C GLY A 191 -9.63 -8.29 -17.56
N CYS A 192 -8.39 -8.77 -17.53
CA CYS A 192 -8.00 -9.89 -16.66
C CYS A 192 -8.14 -9.53 -15.17
N MET A 193 -7.65 -8.36 -14.75
CA MET A 193 -7.77 -7.92 -13.36
C MET A 193 -9.23 -7.72 -12.94
N MET A 194 -10.06 -7.12 -13.78
CA MET A 194 -11.49 -6.94 -13.52
C MET A 194 -12.22 -8.27 -13.38
N HIS A 195 -11.89 -9.25 -14.24
CA HIS A 195 -12.42 -10.60 -14.08
C HIS A 195 -12.02 -11.22 -12.75
N MET A 196 -10.74 -11.08 -12.35
CA MET A 196 -10.24 -11.58 -11.07
C MET A 196 -10.95 -10.94 -9.88
N ILE A 197 -11.16 -9.62 -9.91
CA ILE A 197 -11.95 -8.92 -8.89
C ILE A 197 -13.36 -9.52 -8.80
N GLY A 198 -14.01 -9.76 -9.94
CA GLY A 198 -15.32 -10.40 -9.99
C GLY A 198 -15.34 -11.82 -9.43
N LEU A 199 -14.30 -12.62 -9.68
CA LEU A 199 -14.15 -13.96 -9.09
C LEU A 199 -14.05 -13.89 -7.56
N GLY A 200 -13.25 -12.96 -7.03
CA GLY A 200 -13.14 -12.74 -5.58
C GLY A 200 -14.46 -12.30 -4.95
N GLN A 201 -15.14 -11.32 -5.55
CA GLN A 201 -16.44 -10.83 -5.08
C GLN A 201 -17.53 -11.91 -5.14
N ALA A 202 -17.52 -12.76 -6.18
CA ALA A 202 -18.46 -13.88 -6.26
C ALA A 202 -18.20 -14.95 -5.20
N SER A 203 -16.93 -15.17 -4.83
CA SER A 203 -16.56 -16.12 -3.77
C SER A 203 -16.88 -15.59 -2.38
N SER A 204 -16.73 -14.29 -2.13
CA SER A 204 -16.98 -13.68 -0.82
C SER A 204 -17.43 -12.22 -1.00
N PRO A 205 -18.75 -11.96 -1.14
CA PRO A 205 -19.30 -10.66 -1.53
C PRO A 205 -18.94 -9.49 -0.61
N ASP A 206 -18.86 -9.73 0.70
CA ASP A 206 -18.60 -8.71 1.71
C ASP A 206 -17.09 -8.56 2.02
N THR A 207 -16.25 -9.39 1.42
CA THR A 207 -14.81 -9.39 1.68
C THR A 207 -14.12 -8.31 0.85
N PRO A 208 -13.29 -7.44 1.46
CA PRO A 208 -12.50 -6.46 0.71
C PRO A 208 -11.62 -7.11 -0.35
N VAL A 209 -11.68 -6.60 -1.57
CA VAL A 209 -10.77 -6.98 -2.66
C VAL A 209 -9.80 -5.85 -2.91
N VAL A 210 -8.49 -6.10 -2.76
CA VAL A 210 -7.45 -5.10 -3.01
C VAL A 210 -6.50 -5.61 -4.08
N PRO A 211 -6.70 -5.21 -5.34
CA PRO A 211 -5.78 -5.54 -6.43
C PRO A 211 -4.34 -5.11 -6.16
N LEU A 212 -3.40 -6.00 -6.48
CA LEU A 212 -1.97 -5.72 -6.42
C LEU A 212 -1.32 -5.97 -7.78
N ILE A 213 -0.69 -4.93 -8.31
CA ILE A 213 0.07 -4.95 -9.55
C ILE A 213 1.55 -4.91 -9.18
N ASN A 214 2.23 -6.04 -9.36
CA ASN A 214 3.62 -6.21 -8.96
C ASN A 214 4.61 -5.87 -10.08
N LYS A 215 5.88 -5.76 -9.70
CA LYS A 215 7.08 -5.54 -10.54
C LYS A 215 7.08 -4.22 -11.28
N VAL A 216 6.53 -3.17 -10.67
CA VAL A 216 6.52 -1.82 -11.27
C VAL A 216 7.89 -1.19 -11.39
N ASP A 217 8.90 -1.75 -10.72
CA ASP A 217 10.33 -1.44 -10.88
C ASP A 217 10.88 -1.82 -12.26
N ARG A 218 10.19 -2.70 -13.00
CA ARG A 218 10.57 -3.07 -14.38
C ARG A 218 10.18 -2.02 -15.41
N LEU A 219 9.40 -1.02 -15.03
CA LEU A 219 8.95 0.03 -15.93
C LEU A 219 9.93 1.20 -15.97
N SER A 220 10.18 1.72 -17.16
CA SER A 220 10.85 3.00 -17.34
C SER A 220 9.84 4.14 -17.19
N GLY A 221 9.71 4.67 -15.97
CA GLY A 221 8.82 5.80 -15.68
C GLY A 221 7.42 5.39 -15.23
N THR A 222 6.51 6.37 -15.20
CA THR A 222 5.21 6.25 -14.51
C THR A 222 4.00 6.21 -15.44
N GLY A 223 4.18 6.43 -16.75
CA GLY A 223 3.07 6.48 -17.72
C GLY A 223 2.24 5.19 -17.75
N MET A 224 2.90 4.03 -17.67
CA MET A 224 2.18 2.74 -17.66
C MET A 224 1.36 2.53 -16.39
N ILE A 225 1.85 2.98 -15.23
CA ILE A 225 1.11 2.92 -13.96
C ILE A 225 -0.18 3.73 -14.09
N GLN A 226 -0.10 4.89 -14.73
CA GLN A 226 -1.26 5.76 -14.94
C GLN A 226 -2.26 5.16 -15.93
N GLU A 227 -1.77 4.59 -17.03
CA GLU A 227 -2.64 3.96 -18.03
C GLU A 227 -3.41 2.77 -17.43
N VAL A 228 -2.72 1.93 -16.64
CA VAL A 228 -3.36 0.81 -15.94
C VAL A 228 -4.32 1.31 -14.85
N ALA A 229 -3.94 2.31 -14.07
CA ALA A 229 -4.82 2.91 -13.07
C ALA A 229 -6.08 3.52 -13.70
N ALA A 230 -5.95 4.19 -14.85
CA ALA A 230 -7.07 4.74 -15.60
C ALA A 230 -7.98 3.64 -16.15
N ALA A 231 -7.41 2.56 -16.71
CA ALA A 231 -8.17 1.41 -17.18
C ALA A 231 -8.92 0.67 -16.05
N LEU A 232 -8.43 0.77 -14.82
CA LEU A 232 -9.07 0.21 -13.61
C LEU A 232 -9.86 1.26 -12.81
N SER A 233 -10.02 2.48 -13.31
CA SER A 233 -10.66 3.58 -12.55
C SER A 233 -12.12 3.33 -12.18
N GLY A 234 -12.78 2.40 -12.88
CA GLY A 234 -14.14 1.94 -12.58
C GLY A 234 -14.26 1.00 -11.39
N THR A 235 -13.14 0.54 -10.80
CA THR A 235 -13.17 -0.23 -9.56
C THR A 235 -13.36 0.70 -8.37
N ASP A 236 -14.34 0.41 -7.53
CA ASP A 236 -14.38 0.97 -6.19
C ASP A 236 -13.25 0.36 -5.34
N GLY A 237 -12.48 1.20 -4.63
CA GLY A 237 -11.45 0.72 -3.69
C GLY A 237 -10.02 1.08 -4.04
N ARG A 238 -9.06 0.38 -3.42
CA ARG A 238 -7.62 0.65 -3.56
C ARG A 238 -6.96 -0.33 -4.52
N ILE A 239 -6.00 0.16 -5.29
CA ILE A 239 -5.09 -0.64 -6.11
C ILE A 239 -3.66 -0.36 -5.66
N LEU A 240 -2.92 -1.42 -5.34
CA LEU A 240 -1.54 -1.34 -4.93
C LEU A 240 -0.62 -1.61 -6.12
N PHE A 241 0.29 -0.69 -6.39
CA PHE A 241 1.39 -0.87 -7.32
C PHE A 241 2.65 -1.15 -6.52
N ALA A 242 3.23 -2.33 -6.72
CA ALA A 242 4.24 -2.88 -5.84
C ALA A 242 5.49 -3.36 -6.60
N SER A 243 6.59 -3.40 -5.86
CA SER A 243 7.87 -3.97 -6.21
C SER A 243 8.34 -4.80 -5.02
N LEU A 244 7.76 -6.00 -4.87
CA LEU A 244 7.84 -6.79 -3.63
C LEU A 244 9.25 -7.20 -3.19
N GLN A 245 10.23 -7.16 -4.09
CA GLN A 245 11.62 -7.52 -3.78
C GLN A 245 12.44 -6.35 -3.17
N ASN A 246 11.84 -5.18 -3.01
CA ASN A 246 12.49 -4.03 -2.39
C ASN A 246 12.06 -3.87 -0.93
N ASP A 247 12.89 -3.20 -0.12
CA ASP A 247 12.62 -2.88 1.29
C ASP A 247 11.29 -2.13 1.52
N HIS A 248 10.82 -1.44 0.49
CA HIS A 248 9.55 -0.70 0.48
C HIS A 248 8.68 -1.28 -0.64
N PRO A 249 7.90 -2.33 -0.34
CA PRO A 249 7.27 -3.15 -1.37
C PRO A 249 6.16 -2.41 -2.10
N VAL A 250 5.40 -1.53 -1.45
CA VAL A 250 4.37 -0.75 -2.14
C VAL A 250 4.99 0.57 -2.62
N ARG A 251 4.82 0.87 -3.91
CA ARG A 251 5.34 2.08 -4.56
C ARG A 251 4.26 3.14 -4.72
N PHE A 252 3.07 2.74 -5.12
CA PHE A 252 1.92 3.63 -5.28
C PHE A 252 0.64 2.93 -4.79
N VAL A 253 -0.23 3.68 -4.15
CA VAL A 253 -1.62 3.33 -3.80
C VAL A 253 -2.57 4.19 -4.61
N TYR A 254 -3.21 3.63 -5.63
CA TYR A 254 -4.29 4.32 -6.34
C TYR A 254 -5.61 4.11 -5.60
N GLN A 255 -6.37 5.18 -5.38
CA GLN A 255 -7.69 5.12 -4.76
C GLN A 255 -8.75 5.44 -5.83
N GLY A 256 -9.62 4.48 -6.10
CA GLY A 256 -10.81 4.59 -6.93
C GLY A 256 -12.10 4.69 -6.10
N GLY A 257 -13.16 5.18 -6.75
CA GLY A 257 -14.53 5.26 -6.23
C GLY A 257 -15.16 6.67 -6.28
N LYS A 258 -16.45 6.76 -5.93
CA LYS A 258 -17.23 8.02 -5.97
C LYS A 258 -16.54 9.13 -5.14
N GLY A 259 -15.99 10.12 -5.84
CA GLY A 259 -15.35 11.30 -5.22
C GLY A 259 -13.92 11.11 -4.74
N LYS A 260 -13.31 9.92 -4.91
CA LYS A 260 -11.89 9.67 -4.63
C LYS A 260 -11.27 9.00 -5.85
N GLN A 261 -10.69 9.81 -6.73
CA GLN A 261 -9.96 9.32 -7.90
C GLN A 261 -8.52 9.82 -7.84
N GLY A 262 -7.59 8.87 -7.85
CA GLY A 262 -6.17 9.15 -7.98
C GLY A 262 -5.38 8.90 -6.70
N PHE A 263 -4.28 9.62 -6.61
CA PHE A 263 -3.29 9.44 -5.56
C PHE A 263 -3.53 10.43 -4.40
N GLU A 264 -3.56 9.91 -3.17
CA GLU A 264 -3.82 10.68 -1.94
C GLU A 264 -2.51 11.27 -1.38
N PHE A 265 -2.57 12.50 -0.88
CA PHE A 265 -1.43 13.20 -0.28
C PHE A 265 -1.77 13.75 1.10
N SER A 266 -0.73 13.92 1.92
CA SER A 266 -0.82 14.52 3.24
C SER A 266 -0.25 15.92 3.25
N VAL A 267 -0.65 16.74 4.23
CA VAL A 267 -0.05 18.06 4.46
C VAL A 267 0.60 18.10 5.82
N VAL A 268 1.83 18.60 5.86
CA VAL A 268 2.50 18.98 7.11
C VAL A 268 2.67 20.49 7.12
N VAL A 269 2.03 21.14 8.09
CA VAL A 269 2.18 22.58 8.33
C VAL A 269 3.22 22.79 9.42
N LEU A 270 4.36 23.39 9.05
CA LEU A 270 5.42 23.72 9.98
C LEU A 270 5.10 25.03 10.70
N ALA A 271 4.75 24.90 11.98
CA ALA A 271 4.46 26.00 12.91
C ALA A 271 5.49 26.06 14.06
N ALA A 272 6.64 25.40 13.91
CA ALA A 272 7.70 25.30 14.91
C ALA A 272 8.77 26.40 14.80
N GLY A 273 8.60 27.38 13.91
CA GLY A 273 9.57 28.45 13.69
C GLY A 273 9.65 29.42 14.88
N GLY A 274 10.86 29.69 15.37
CA GLY A 274 11.12 30.66 16.43
C GLY A 274 10.93 32.11 15.95
N SER A 275 10.18 32.91 16.72
CA SER A 275 9.95 34.35 16.43
C SER A 275 11.01 35.25 17.05
N VAL A 276 12.27 34.80 17.03
CA VAL A 276 13.40 35.36 17.83
C VAL A 276 13.60 36.86 17.59
N ARG A 277 13.40 37.33 16.34
CA ARG A 277 13.55 38.75 15.98
C ARG A 277 12.33 39.63 16.32
N MET A 278 11.15 39.05 16.56
CA MET A 278 9.91 39.81 16.79
C MET A 278 9.46 39.85 18.26
N GLY A 279 10.07 39.06 19.16
CA GLY A 279 9.78 39.10 20.60
C GLY A 279 8.37 38.62 21.02
N ARG A 280 7.48 38.33 20.06
CA ARG A 280 6.14 37.73 20.25
C ARG A 280 5.94 36.58 19.26
N PRO A 281 5.09 35.58 19.56
CA PRO A 281 4.80 34.49 18.63
C PRO A 281 4.20 35.03 17.32
N LYS A 282 4.96 34.98 16.22
CA LYS A 282 4.55 35.48 14.90
C LYS A 282 3.19 34.91 14.49
N LEU A 283 2.99 33.62 14.76
CA LEU A 283 1.81 32.86 14.36
C LEU A 283 0.49 33.36 14.96
N SER A 284 0.51 34.03 16.12
CA SER A 284 -0.68 34.59 16.77
C SER A 284 -1.01 36.03 16.34
N LEU A 285 -0.15 36.66 15.52
CA LEU A 285 -0.43 37.99 14.98
C LEU A 285 -1.68 37.96 14.11
N ARG A 286 -2.55 38.96 14.28
CA ARG A 286 -3.81 39.06 13.55
C ARG A 286 -3.65 39.86 12.26
N ILE A 287 -4.11 39.28 11.16
CA ILE A 287 -4.25 39.91 9.84
C ILE A 287 -5.68 39.64 9.35
N GLN A 288 -6.42 40.68 8.98
CA GLN A 288 -7.80 40.58 8.48
C GLN A 288 -8.74 39.83 9.45
N GLY A 289 -8.58 40.07 10.78
CA GLY A 289 -9.44 39.50 11.81
C GLY A 289 -9.11 38.06 12.25
N LYS A 290 -8.16 37.39 11.60
CA LYS A 290 -7.68 36.04 11.95
C LYS A 290 -6.19 36.05 12.25
N THR A 291 -5.71 35.08 13.03
CA THR A 291 -4.28 34.86 13.24
C THR A 291 -3.57 34.44 11.95
N LEU A 292 -2.26 34.64 11.87
CA LEU A 292 -1.45 34.16 10.73
C LEU A 292 -1.63 32.66 10.52
N LEU A 293 -1.65 31.88 11.59
CA LEU A 293 -1.84 30.44 11.53
C LEU A 293 -3.21 30.07 10.97
N GLU A 294 -4.30 30.67 11.47
CA GLU A 294 -5.65 30.43 10.94
C GLU A 294 -5.77 30.77 9.46
N ASN A 295 -5.13 31.86 9.02
CA ASN A 295 -5.09 32.24 7.61
C ASN A 295 -4.29 31.26 6.75
N ALA A 296 -3.20 30.68 7.27
CA ALA A 296 -2.45 29.65 6.56
C ALA A 296 -3.21 28.30 6.48
N LEU A 297 -3.99 27.96 7.51
CA LEU A 297 -4.76 26.70 7.59
C LEU A 297 -6.07 26.73 6.80
N THR A 298 -6.74 27.88 6.73
CA THR A 298 -8.05 28.01 6.05
C THR A 298 -8.03 27.51 4.59
N PRO A 299 -7.05 27.86 3.75
CA PRO A 299 -6.95 27.37 2.37
C PRO A 299 -6.73 25.86 2.28
N ILE A 300 -5.97 25.26 3.20
CA ILE A 300 -5.72 23.81 3.25
C ILE A 300 -7.05 23.08 3.47
N GLY A 301 -7.86 23.52 4.44
CA GLY A 301 -9.17 22.91 4.71
C GLY A 301 -10.13 22.96 3.52
N ARG A 302 -10.07 24.01 2.70
CA ARG A 302 -10.92 24.18 1.50
C ARG A 302 -10.59 23.20 0.38
N THR A 303 -9.42 22.57 0.39
CA THR A 303 -9.05 21.56 -0.62
C THR A 303 -9.71 20.20 -0.38
N GLY A 304 -10.32 19.97 0.79
CA GLY A 304 -10.86 18.68 1.18
C GLY A 304 -9.80 17.67 1.64
N MET A 305 -8.54 18.10 1.82
CA MET A 305 -7.48 17.25 2.37
C MET A 305 -7.84 16.76 3.77
N LYS A 306 -7.77 15.44 3.97
CA LYS A 306 -8.19 14.78 5.20
C LYS A 306 -7.06 14.55 6.19
N ASP A 307 -5.84 14.40 5.70
CA ASP A 307 -4.67 14.17 6.54
C ASP A 307 -3.79 15.42 6.58
N VAL A 308 -4.04 16.24 7.60
CA VAL A 308 -3.30 17.48 7.86
C VAL A 308 -2.66 17.40 9.24
N VAL A 309 -1.34 17.51 9.29
CA VAL A 309 -0.53 17.51 10.50
C VAL A 309 0.05 18.91 10.72
N VAL A 310 -0.14 19.48 11.91
CA VAL A 310 0.47 20.75 12.29
C VAL A 310 1.53 20.50 13.36
N VAL A 311 2.76 20.94 13.07
CA VAL A 311 3.93 20.72 13.93
C VAL A 311 4.29 22.01 14.65
N PHE A 312 4.17 22.00 15.98
CA PHE A 312 4.60 23.10 16.85
C PHE A 312 5.95 22.82 17.50
N SER A 313 6.63 23.87 17.95
CA SER A 313 7.68 23.76 18.96
C SER A 313 7.04 23.71 20.35
N GLU A 314 7.84 23.38 21.37
CA GLU A 314 7.39 23.42 22.77
C GLU A 314 6.95 24.84 23.18
N GLU A 315 7.67 25.88 22.73
CA GLU A 315 7.32 27.27 23.03
C GLU A 315 6.02 27.74 22.37
N ASN A 316 5.64 27.10 21.25
CA ASN A 316 4.43 27.41 20.51
C ASN A 316 3.26 26.46 20.83
N GLU A 317 3.41 25.52 21.78
CA GLU A 317 2.39 24.50 22.06
C GLU A 317 1.03 25.11 22.42
N GLY A 318 1.01 26.24 23.14
CA GLY A 318 -0.22 26.95 23.50
C GLY A 318 -1.07 27.41 22.31
N LEU A 319 -0.49 27.50 21.11
CA LEU A 319 -1.21 27.86 19.89
C LEU A 319 -2.03 26.70 19.30
N LYS A 320 -1.95 25.49 19.87
CA LYS A 320 -2.77 24.35 19.44
C LYS A 320 -4.27 24.60 19.56
N GLU A 321 -4.68 25.50 20.45
CA GLU A 321 -6.08 25.92 20.62
C GLU A 321 -6.65 26.64 19.38
N LEU A 322 -5.78 27.16 18.51
CA LEU A 322 -6.16 27.83 17.26
C LEU A 322 -6.37 26.83 16.10
N ILE A 323 -6.12 25.53 16.33
CA ILE A 323 -6.19 24.52 15.28
C ILE A 323 -7.64 24.06 15.09
N PRO A 324 -8.16 24.09 13.85
CA PRO A 324 -9.49 23.53 13.56
C PRO A 324 -9.60 22.05 13.95
N PRO A 325 -10.78 21.58 14.35
CA PRO A 325 -10.99 20.15 14.61
C PRO A 325 -10.69 19.32 13.35
N GLY A 326 -10.12 18.14 13.56
CA GLY A 326 -9.75 17.20 12.50
C GLY A 326 -8.28 17.28 12.04
N TYR A 327 -7.51 18.28 12.47
CA TYR A 327 -6.08 18.34 12.19
C TYR A 327 -5.28 17.67 13.31
N ARG A 328 -4.25 16.91 12.95
CA ARG A 328 -3.38 16.24 13.91
C ARG A 328 -2.32 17.21 14.40
N VAL A 329 -2.16 17.32 15.71
CA VAL A 329 -1.15 18.20 16.33
C VAL A 329 0.05 17.38 16.79
N VAL A 330 1.25 17.83 16.43
CA VAL A 330 2.53 17.26 16.86
C VAL A 330 3.35 18.35 17.54
N VAL A 331 3.85 18.07 18.75
CA VAL A 331 4.77 18.97 19.46
C VAL A 331 6.19 18.43 19.34
N ASN A 332 7.04 19.16 18.61
CA ASN A 332 8.45 18.82 18.44
C ASN A 332 9.33 19.51 19.50
N ARG A 333 9.68 18.76 20.55
CA ARG A 333 10.59 19.21 21.62
C ARG A 333 12.04 19.43 21.14
N ARG A 334 12.42 18.90 19.97
CA ARG A 334 13.76 19.04 19.37
C ARG A 334 13.83 20.14 18.30
N SER A 335 12.85 21.04 18.26
CA SER A 335 12.79 22.12 17.26
C SER A 335 14.01 23.05 17.25
N ARG A 336 14.71 23.17 18.40
CA ARG A 336 15.95 23.96 18.53
C ARG A 336 17.15 23.37 17.79
N GLU A 337 17.12 22.06 17.47
CA GLU A 337 18.18 21.38 16.72
C GLU A 337 18.11 21.68 15.20
N GLY A 338 17.05 22.33 14.74
CA GLY A 338 16.88 22.77 13.35
C GLY A 338 15.54 22.37 12.73
N ILE A 339 15.21 22.93 11.56
CA ILE A 339 13.93 22.69 10.88
C ILE A 339 13.74 21.22 10.46
N SER A 340 14.84 20.49 10.23
CA SER A 340 14.82 19.07 9.86
C SER A 340 14.13 18.21 10.90
N THR A 341 14.26 18.50 12.20
CA THR A 341 13.58 17.71 13.24
C THR A 341 12.06 17.86 13.18
N SER A 342 11.57 19.05 12.79
CA SER A 342 10.14 19.31 12.61
C SER A 342 9.59 18.66 11.33
N LEU A 343 10.38 18.64 10.24
CA LEU A 343 10.04 17.89 9.03
C LEU A 343 9.87 16.40 9.35
N LYS A 344 10.84 15.81 10.05
CA LYS A 344 10.81 14.39 10.47
C LYS A 344 9.64 14.09 11.40
N ALA A 345 9.38 14.97 12.38
CA ALA A 345 8.26 14.81 13.31
C ALA A 345 6.90 14.87 12.60
N GLY A 346 6.74 15.80 11.66
CA GLY A 346 5.53 15.88 10.84
C GLY A 346 5.37 14.67 9.92
N LEU A 347 6.45 14.27 9.25
CA LEU A 347 6.46 13.11 8.35
C LEU A 347 6.17 11.78 9.06
N ALA A 348 6.63 11.61 10.30
CA ALA A 348 6.30 10.43 11.10
C ALA A 348 4.82 10.41 11.53
N ALA A 349 4.12 11.53 11.43
CA ALA A 349 2.76 11.67 11.90
C ALA A 349 1.71 11.73 10.78
N VAL A 350 2.09 11.66 9.51
CA VAL A 350 1.12 11.60 8.40
C VAL A 350 0.54 10.19 8.22
N ASP A 351 -0.52 10.08 7.43
CA ASP A 351 -1.10 8.81 6.99
C ASP A 351 -0.01 7.95 6.31
N PRO A 352 0.26 6.74 6.83
CA PRO A 352 1.24 5.84 6.22
C PRO A 352 0.84 5.39 4.82
N CYS A 353 -0.41 5.51 4.36
CA CYS A 353 -0.84 5.24 2.98
C CYS A 353 -0.62 6.41 2.00
N SER A 354 -0.22 7.57 2.51
CA SER A 354 -0.05 8.77 1.70
C SER A 354 1.05 8.61 0.67
N GLN A 355 0.79 9.02 -0.57
CA GLN A 355 1.76 8.95 -1.68
C GLN A 355 2.81 10.05 -1.66
N GLY A 356 2.63 11.04 -0.81
CA GLY A 356 3.51 12.18 -0.74
C GLY A 356 3.04 13.16 0.30
N VAL A 357 3.97 13.97 0.78
CA VAL A 357 3.72 14.96 1.82
C VAL A 357 3.98 16.34 1.24
N LEU A 358 3.04 17.25 1.47
CA LEU A 358 3.17 18.65 1.13
C LEU A 358 3.55 19.43 2.39
N PHE A 359 4.76 20.00 2.40
CA PHE A 359 5.21 20.85 3.50
C PHE A 359 4.80 22.29 3.23
N ALA A 360 3.95 22.82 4.10
CA ALA A 360 3.50 24.20 4.13
C ALA A 360 4.07 24.92 5.36
N LEU A 361 4.13 26.25 5.30
CA LEU A 361 4.61 27.08 6.40
C LEU A 361 3.43 27.77 7.10
N GLY A 362 3.38 27.68 8.42
CA GLY A 362 2.30 28.28 9.22
C GLY A 362 2.29 29.82 9.22
N ASP A 363 3.33 30.45 8.69
CA ASP A 363 3.50 31.91 8.65
C ASP A 363 3.32 32.52 7.25
N GLN A 364 2.81 31.74 6.28
CA GLN A 364 2.52 32.17 4.91
C GLN A 364 1.00 32.27 4.67
N PRO A 365 0.33 33.36 5.12
CA PRO A 365 -1.13 33.47 5.14
C PRO A 365 -1.78 33.71 3.76
N PHE A 366 -0.99 33.99 2.72
CA PHE A 366 -1.49 34.40 1.41
C PHE A 366 -1.49 33.28 0.36
N ILE A 367 -1.14 32.05 0.74
CA ILE A 367 -1.19 30.91 -0.17
C ILE A 367 -2.64 30.42 -0.30
N GLY A 368 -3.23 30.60 -1.48
CA GLY A 368 -4.60 30.17 -1.76
C GLY A 368 -4.75 28.66 -1.97
N ALA A 369 -6.00 28.17 -1.86
CA ALA A 369 -6.34 26.75 -1.97
C ALA A 369 -6.03 26.18 -3.37
N GLU A 370 -6.12 27.04 -4.39
CA GLU A 370 -5.80 26.74 -5.78
C GLU A 370 -4.32 26.35 -5.98
N VAL A 371 -3.40 26.89 -5.18
CA VAL A 371 -1.98 26.53 -5.25
C VAL A 371 -1.80 25.08 -4.81
N TYR A 372 -2.37 24.70 -3.66
CA TYR A 372 -2.33 23.32 -3.16
C TYR A 372 -2.96 22.34 -4.15
N ALA A 373 -4.15 22.66 -4.66
CA ALA A 373 -4.84 21.84 -5.67
C ALA A 373 -3.99 21.63 -6.92
N ARG A 374 -3.41 22.70 -7.48
CA ARG A 374 -2.55 22.61 -8.67
C ARG A 374 -1.29 21.79 -8.44
N LEU A 375 -0.65 21.91 -7.28
CA LEU A 375 0.54 21.10 -6.94
C LEU A 375 0.18 19.63 -6.86
N MET A 376 -0.90 19.28 -6.17
CA MET A 376 -1.39 17.90 -6.07
C MET A 376 -1.76 17.36 -7.45
N ASP A 377 -2.55 18.09 -8.24
CA ASP A 377 -2.99 17.62 -9.56
C ASP A 377 -1.82 17.46 -10.54
N HIS A 378 -0.82 18.35 -10.47
CA HIS A 378 0.41 18.17 -11.23
C HIS A 378 1.17 16.93 -10.76
N HIS A 379 1.25 16.69 -9.46
CA HIS A 379 1.95 15.53 -8.91
C HIS A 379 1.25 14.22 -9.26
N ARG A 380 -0.09 14.16 -9.19
CA ARG A 380 -0.88 12.98 -9.60
C ARG A 380 -0.64 12.64 -11.08
N ARG A 381 -0.65 13.67 -11.93
CA ARG A 381 -0.57 13.52 -13.39
C ARG A 381 0.83 13.25 -13.91
N ASN A 382 1.87 13.62 -13.19
CA ASN A 382 3.25 13.47 -13.67
C ASN A 382 4.10 12.55 -12.79
N LEU A 383 3.64 12.23 -11.58
CA LEU A 383 4.36 11.45 -10.57
C LEU A 383 5.85 11.84 -10.43
N PRO A 384 6.18 13.15 -10.32
CA PRO A 384 7.56 13.59 -10.14
C PRO A 384 8.02 13.28 -8.70
N LEU A 385 9.32 13.31 -8.44
CA LEU A 385 9.81 13.16 -7.06
C LEU A 385 9.50 14.37 -6.17
N LEU A 386 9.43 15.56 -6.77
CA LEU A 386 9.16 16.83 -6.09
C LEU A 386 8.21 17.69 -6.93
N THR A 387 7.40 18.50 -6.27
CA THR A 387 6.58 19.52 -6.94
C THR A 387 6.55 20.78 -6.08
N TRP A 388 6.88 21.93 -6.66
CA TRP A 388 6.92 23.23 -5.97
C TRP A 388 6.30 24.33 -6.84
N PRO A 389 5.74 25.38 -6.24
CA PRO A 389 5.28 26.56 -6.97
C PRO A 389 6.46 27.46 -7.36
N THR A 390 6.26 28.25 -8.40
CA THR A 390 7.18 29.33 -8.77
C THR A 390 6.43 30.65 -8.88
N HIS A 391 7.05 31.74 -8.42
CA HIS A 391 6.53 33.10 -8.55
C HIS A 391 7.69 34.04 -8.87
N GLY A 392 7.56 34.83 -9.96
CA GLY A 392 8.64 35.70 -10.44
C GLY A 392 9.95 34.96 -10.73
N GLY A 393 9.87 33.72 -11.24
CA GLY A 393 11.02 32.86 -11.52
C GLY A 393 11.68 32.21 -10.29
N LYS A 394 11.21 32.51 -9.07
CA LYS A 394 11.75 31.95 -7.82
C LYS A 394 10.88 30.80 -7.32
N ARG A 395 11.52 29.74 -6.81
CA ARG A 395 10.83 28.63 -6.14
C ARG A 395 10.25 29.09 -4.81
N GLY A 396 9.07 28.60 -4.45
CA GLY A 396 8.39 28.91 -3.20
C GLY A 396 7.87 27.68 -2.47
N ASN A 397 7.20 27.94 -1.36
CA ASN A 397 6.41 26.96 -0.61
C ASN A 397 4.92 27.10 -0.99
N PRO A 398 4.12 26.04 -0.81
CA PRO A 398 4.47 24.73 -0.23
C PRO A 398 5.15 23.78 -1.22
N VAL A 399 5.94 22.82 -0.73
CA VAL A 399 6.63 21.82 -1.57
C VAL A 399 6.08 20.43 -1.28
N LEU A 400 5.69 19.72 -2.33
CA LEU A 400 5.23 18.34 -2.29
C LEU A 400 6.40 17.39 -2.56
N PHE A 401 6.65 16.49 -1.62
CA PHE A 401 7.64 15.43 -1.68
C PHE A 401 6.95 14.09 -1.89
N ASP A 402 7.32 13.40 -2.97
CA ASP A 402 6.86 12.05 -3.24
C ASP A 402 7.36 11.09 -2.14
N ARG A 403 6.55 10.06 -1.85
CA ARG A 403 6.88 8.98 -0.91
C ARG A 403 8.28 8.41 -1.11
N ARG A 404 8.71 8.28 -2.36
CA ARG A 404 10.02 7.71 -2.74
C ARG A 404 11.20 8.48 -2.13
N LEU A 405 11.00 9.73 -1.70
CA LEU A 405 12.01 10.54 -1.02
C LEU A 405 11.95 10.47 0.51
N TRP A 406 10.95 9.82 1.10
CA TRP A 406 10.77 9.79 2.56
C TRP A 406 11.94 9.14 3.30
N PRO A 407 12.56 8.05 2.81
CA PRO A 407 13.75 7.50 3.47
C PRO A 407 14.88 8.54 3.59
N GLN A 408 15.10 9.34 2.54
CA GLN A 408 16.11 10.41 2.53
C GLN A 408 15.71 11.59 3.42
N LEU A 409 14.41 11.90 3.55
CA LEU A 409 13.92 12.94 4.47
C LEU A 409 14.05 12.54 5.94
N LEU A 410 14.04 11.24 6.24
CA LEU A 410 14.14 10.71 7.60
C LEU A 410 15.60 10.53 8.07
N GLN A 411 16.56 10.44 7.15
CA GLN A 411 18.01 10.51 7.42
C GLN A 411 18.40 11.86 8.00
#